data_AF-A0A2V8NQA9-F1
#
_entry.id   AF-A0A2V8NQA9-F1
#
_cell.length_a   1.000
_cell.length_b   1.000
_cell.length_c   1.000
_cell.angle_alpha   90.00
_cell.angle_beta   90.00
_cell.angle_gamma   90.00
#
_symmetry.space_group_name_H-M   'P 1'
#
loop_
_entity.id
_entity.type
_entity.pdbx_description
1 polymer ?
#
loop_
_entity_poly.entity_id
_entity_poly.type
_entity_poly.pdbx_seq_one_letter_code
_entity_poly.pdbx_strand_id
1 'polypeptide(L)'
;MHWRVGFSLAAILLGFWVEAEAHDRANAITWNREISRIFYARCASCHHQGGAAFSLMTYREVQPRAVAIKEEVLSRRMPPWGAVKGFGDFRNDQGLTQEELELITEWIESDAPRGNNPRVLPKEPKFETSRFKPPKDGIVVMGEMTLVRPVVLDGILPEQVPEGASPQIVAVLPDGCVEPLIWFYEYKNSHQHPFLFREPLDLPAGTVIQGLQPDTRIVLIPGNKGKSQIRPQPSRSLRHHDVAGDPLGLVRRASDSDKN
;
A
#
# COMPACT_ATOMS: atom_id res chain seq x y z
N MET A 1 14.50 -74.54 -51.49
CA MET A 1 14.93 -74.22 -50.12
C MET A 1 15.26 -72.74 -50.05
N HIS A 2 14.57 -72.04 -49.15
CA HIS A 2 14.64 -70.59 -48.94
C HIS A 2 15.93 -70.19 -48.23
N TRP A 3 16.51 -69.02 -48.55
CA TRP A 3 17.01 -68.10 -47.53
C TRP A 3 17.05 -66.65 -48.03
N ARG A 4 16.25 -65.78 -47.39
CA ARG A 4 16.35 -64.32 -47.41
C ARG A 4 17.12 -63.86 -46.17
N VAL A 5 18.14 -63.02 -46.31
CA VAL A 5 18.64 -62.09 -45.28
C VAL A 5 19.26 -60.93 -46.08
N GLY A 6 18.92 -59.65 -45.96
CA GLY A 6 18.34 -58.89 -44.86
C GLY A 6 19.26 -57.67 -44.68
N PHE A 7 19.09 -56.64 -45.52
CA PHE A 7 19.80 -55.37 -45.38
C PHE A 7 19.23 -54.60 -44.20
N SER A 8 19.96 -54.55 -43.08
CA SER A 8 19.66 -53.65 -41.96
C SER A 8 20.15 -52.24 -42.29
N LEU A 9 19.23 -51.35 -42.66
CA LEU A 9 19.43 -49.91 -42.63
C LEU A 9 19.34 -49.44 -41.18
N ALA A 10 20.48 -49.23 -40.53
CA ALA A 10 20.55 -48.50 -39.28
C ALA A 10 20.51 -46.99 -39.58
N ALA A 11 19.34 -46.38 -39.44
CA ALA A 11 19.18 -44.93 -39.50
C ALA A 11 19.74 -44.31 -38.20
N ILE A 12 20.85 -43.58 -38.31
CA ILE A 12 21.41 -42.78 -37.23
C ILE A 12 20.56 -41.50 -37.10
N LEU A 13 19.69 -41.45 -36.10
CA LEU A 13 19.00 -40.22 -35.70
C LEU A 13 19.94 -39.39 -34.83
N LEU A 14 20.70 -38.50 -35.47
CA LEU A 14 21.36 -37.38 -34.79
C LEU A 14 20.26 -36.42 -34.29
N GLY A 15 19.88 -36.57 -33.02
CA GLY A 15 19.01 -35.61 -32.35
C GLY A 15 19.72 -34.26 -32.28
N PHE A 16 19.24 -33.29 -33.05
CA PHE A 16 19.54 -31.88 -32.85
C PHE A 16 18.96 -31.47 -31.49
N TRP A 17 19.80 -31.42 -30.47
CA TRP A 17 19.47 -30.74 -29.23
C TRP A 17 19.57 -29.24 -29.52
N VAL A 18 18.44 -28.65 -29.89
CA VAL A 18 18.28 -27.21 -29.80
C VAL A 18 18.19 -26.92 -28.30
N GLU A 19 19.31 -26.50 -27.71
CA GLU A 19 19.26 -25.77 -26.44
C GLU A 19 18.41 -24.54 -26.70
N ALA A 20 17.17 -24.58 -26.22
CA ALA A 20 16.32 -23.42 -26.21
C ALA A 20 17.00 -22.39 -25.29
N GLU A 21 17.72 -21.44 -25.87
CA GLU A 21 18.04 -20.20 -25.19
C GLU A 21 16.70 -19.53 -24.86
N ALA A 22 16.25 -19.72 -23.62
CA ALA A 22 15.16 -18.93 -23.07
C ALA A 22 15.60 -17.47 -23.21
N HIS A 23 14.95 -16.74 -24.12
CA HIS A 23 15.19 -15.31 -24.29
C HIS A 23 15.20 -14.65 -22.91
N ASP A 24 16.33 -14.05 -22.55
CA ASP A 24 16.43 -13.18 -21.39
C ASP A 24 15.28 -12.18 -21.51
N ARG A 25 14.29 -12.27 -20.61
CA ARG A 25 13.16 -11.34 -20.65
C ARG A 25 13.78 -9.98 -20.42
N ALA A 26 13.97 -9.20 -21.48
CA ALA A 26 14.46 -7.82 -21.41
C ALA A 26 13.55 -6.90 -20.52
N ASN A 27 12.42 -7.46 -20.05
CA ASN A 27 11.45 -6.88 -19.14
C ASN A 27 11.35 -7.61 -17.78
N ALA A 28 12.31 -8.44 -17.39
CA ALA A 28 12.29 -9.10 -16.08
C ALA A 28 12.38 -8.06 -14.96
N ILE A 29 11.44 -8.13 -14.01
CA ILE A 29 11.45 -7.33 -12.79
C ILE A 29 12.65 -7.77 -11.96
N THR A 30 13.48 -6.83 -11.50
CA THR A 30 14.68 -7.17 -10.70
C THR A 30 14.83 -6.29 -9.46
N TRP A 31 15.63 -6.77 -8.50
CA TRP A 31 16.03 -5.96 -7.34
C TRP A 31 16.66 -4.64 -7.75
N ASN A 32 17.69 -4.68 -8.62
CA ASN A 32 18.47 -3.49 -8.95
C ASN A 32 17.64 -2.41 -9.66
N ARG A 33 16.54 -2.78 -10.35
CA ARG A 33 15.79 -1.87 -11.23
C ARG A 33 14.41 -1.50 -10.67
N GLU A 34 13.54 -2.43 -10.34
CA GLU A 34 12.19 -2.08 -9.86
C GLU A 34 12.11 -2.11 -8.34
N ILE A 35 12.49 -3.22 -7.73
CA ILE A 35 12.10 -3.55 -6.34
C ILE A 35 12.84 -2.70 -5.31
N SER A 36 14.13 -2.45 -5.50
CA SER A 36 14.89 -1.57 -4.60
C SER A 36 14.27 -0.18 -4.46
N ARG A 37 13.65 0.35 -5.52
CA ARG A 37 12.96 1.66 -5.48
C ARG A 37 11.73 1.61 -4.59
N ILE A 38 10.93 0.54 -4.70
CA ILE A 38 9.74 0.35 -3.87
C ILE A 38 10.17 0.16 -2.41
N PHE A 39 11.17 -0.67 -2.15
CA PHE A 39 11.67 -0.91 -0.80
C PHE A 39 12.20 0.37 -0.14
N TYR A 40 12.95 1.18 -0.89
CA TYR A 40 13.46 2.46 -0.38
C TYR A 40 12.36 3.47 -0.11
N ALA A 41 11.29 3.46 -0.91
CA ALA A 41 10.17 4.37 -0.75
C ALA A 41 9.18 3.94 0.36
N ARG A 42 8.99 2.63 0.57
CA ARG A 42 7.87 2.08 1.35
C ARG A 42 8.29 1.37 2.63
N CYS A 43 9.43 0.70 2.62
CA CYS A 43 9.86 -0.18 3.71
C CYS A 43 11.00 0.44 4.52
N ALA A 44 11.88 1.17 3.85
CA ALA A 44 13.16 1.56 4.38
C ALA A 44 13.08 2.57 5.53
N SER A 45 11.98 3.31 5.69
CA SER A 45 11.76 4.20 6.84
C SER A 45 11.83 3.48 8.18
N CYS A 46 11.41 2.20 8.22
CA CYS A 46 11.51 1.34 9.41
C CYS A 46 12.58 0.26 9.26
N HIS A 47 12.76 -0.29 8.05
CA HIS A 47 13.65 -1.41 7.76
C HIS A 47 15.03 -0.96 7.26
N HIS A 48 15.73 -0.19 8.09
CA HIS A 48 17.12 0.22 7.86
C HIS A 48 17.96 0.02 9.12
N GLN A 49 19.28 0.12 8.99
CA GLN A 49 20.17 0.05 10.16
C GLN A 49 19.88 1.21 11.13
N GLY A 50 19.55 0.87 12.38
CA GLY A 50 19.15 1.84 13.40
C GLY A 50 17.67 2.24 13.34
N GLY A 51 16.90 1.67 12.42
CA GLY A 51 15.44 1.83 12.35
C GLY A 51 14.70 0.97 13.38
N ALA A 52 13.37 0.99 13.29
CA ALA A 52 12.49 0.26 14.21
C ALA A 52 12.42 -1.26 13.96
N ALA A 53 12.93 -1.73 12.82
CA ALA A 53 12.92 -3.14 12.42
C ALA A 53 14.28 -3.59 11.86
N PHE A 54 14.39 -4.86 11.51
CA PHE A 54 15.57 -5.38 10.81
C PHE A 54 15.73 -4.73 9.42
N SER A 55 16.96 -4.66 8.93
CA SER A 55 17.28 -4.03 7.65
C SER A 55 16.73 -4.80 6.44
N LEU A 56 16.20 -4.08 5.46
CA LEU A 56 15.80 -4.55 4.13
C LEU A 56 16.42 -3.66 3.02
N MET A 57 17.61 -3.11 3.27
CA MET A 57 18.25 -2.12 2.40
C MET A 57 19.00 -2.74 1.21
N THR A 58 19.40 -4.00 1.31
CA THR A 58 20.21 -4.68 0.30
C THR A 58 19.58 -5.99 -0.15
N TYR A 59 19.86 -6.40 -1.39
CA TYR A 59 19.42 -7.69 -1.93
C TYR A 59 19.69 -8.88 -1.01
N ARG A 60 20.88 -8.90 -0.38
CA ARG A 60 21.31 -9.99 0.50
C ARG A 60 20.48 -10.08 1.77
N GLU A 61 19.92 -8.95 2.22
CA GLU A 61 19.01 -8.91 3.36
C GLU A 61 17.58 -9.26 2.95
N VAL A 62 17.15 -8.84 1.76
CA VAL A 62 15.77 -9.04 1.27
C VAL A 62 15.52 -10.46 0.80
N GLN A 63 16.39 -11.02 -0.05
CA GLN A 63 16.13 -12.29 -0.74
C GLN A 63 15.79 -13.46 0.21
N PRO A 64 16.50 -13.67 1.34
CA PRO A 64 16.16 -14.75 2.27
C PRO A 64 14.80 -14.60 2.95
N ARG A 65 14.19 -13.41 2.87
CA ARG A 65 12.91 -13.05 3.50
C ARG A 65 11.78 -12.90 2.49
N ALA A 66 12.03 -13.16 1.21
CA ALA A 66 11.08 -12.90 0.12
C ALA A 66 9.68 -13.47 0.39
N VAL A 67 9.58 -14.73 0.81
CA VAL A 67 8.28 -15.37 1.12
C VAL A 67 7.55 -14.65 2.25
N ALA A 68 8.22 -14.36 3.36
CA ALA A 68 7.61 -13.64 4.49
C ALA A 68 7.19 -12.21 4.09
N ILE A 69 8.00 -11.53 3.28
CA ILE A 69 7.65 -10.20 2.76
C ILE A 69 6.37 -10.28 1.92
N LYS A 70 6.26 -11.27 1.02
CA LYS A 70 5.05 -11.50 0.22
C LYS A 70 3.81 -11.65 1.11
N GLU A 71 3.89 -12.43 2.17
CA GLU A 71 2.78 -12.63 3.11
C GLU A 71 2.40 -11.32 3.83
N GLU A 72 3.36 -10.56 4.31
CA GLU A 72 3.11 -9.28 5.01
C GLU A 72 2.48 -8.22 4.10
N VAL A 73 2.91 -8.12 2.84
CA VAL A 73 2.36 -7.13 1.90
C VAL A 73 0.98 -7.55 1.37
N LEU A 74 0.77 -8.84 1.09
CA LEU A 74 -0.53 -9.35 0.63
C LEU A 74 -1.61 -9.25 1.71
N SER A 75 -1.24 -9.49 2.96
CA SER A 75 -2.13 -9.31 4.11
C SER A 75 -2.30 -7.85 4.54
N ARG A 76 -1.68 -6.90 3.84
CA ARG A 76 -1.73 -5.45 4.12
C ARG A 76 -1.25 -5.07 5.52
N ARG A 77 -0.46 -5.93 6.18
CA ARG A 77 0.19 -5.62 7.46
C ARG A 77 1.39 -4.69 7.29
N MET A 78 2.01 -4.72 6.11
CA MET A 78 3.16 -3.89 5.76
C MET A 78 2.92 -3.10 4.46
N PRO A 79 3.33 -1.81 4.42
CA PRO A 79 3.73 -0.97 5.56
C PRO A 79 2.55 -0.70 6.52
N PRO A 80 2.79 -0.51 7.82
CA PRO A 80 1.73 -0.30 8.81
C PRO A 80 1.20 1.13 8.73
N TRP A 81 0.45 1.45 7.68
CA TRP A 81 -0.11 2.79 7.44
C TRP A 81 -1.27 3.12 8.40
N GLY A 82 -1.97 2.11 8.90
CA GLY A 82 -3.03 2.27 9.91
C GLY A 82 -4.34 2.86 9.40
N ALA A 83 -4.42 3.36 8.16
CA ALA A 83 -5.66 3.83 7.53
C ALA A 83 -6.08 3.00 6.31
N VAL A 84 -7.39 2.87 6.11
CA VAL A 84 -8.00 2.17 4.98
C VAL A 84 -7.75 2.96 3.69
N LYS A 85 -7.25 2.25 2.66
CA LYS A 85 -6.98 2.84 1.35
C LYS A 85 -8.26 3.34 0.69
N GLY A 86 -8.22 4.55 0.14
CA GLY A 86 -9.37 5.19 -0.51
C GLY A 86 -10.31 5.92 0.45
N PHE A 87 -10.06 5.88 1.77
CA PHE A 87 -10.79 6.67 2.74
C PHE A 87 -9.96 7.89 3.19
N GLY A 88 -10.29 9.06 2.64
CA GLY A 88 -9.40 10.23 2.67
C GLY A 88 -8.28 10.12 1.62
N ASP A 89 -7.60 11.23 1.36
CA ASP A 89 -6.45 11.29 0.46
C ASP A 89 -5.27 11.96 1.16
N PHE A 90 -4.16 11.24 1.30
CA PHE A 90 -3.00 11.66 2.10
C PHE A 90 -1.74 11.79 1.25
N ARG A 91 -1.00 12.89 1.43
CA ARG A 91 0.29 13.11 0.74
C ARG A 91 1.42 12.25 1.27
N ASN A 92 1.31 11.77 2.51
CA ASN A 92 2.32 10.96 3.16
C ASN A 92 1.95 9.47 3.26
N ASP A 93 0.95 9.02 2.51
CA ASP A 93 0.53 7.61 2.44
C ASP A 93 1.71 6.68 2.12
N GLN A 94 2.05 5.82 3.09
CA GLN A 94 3.11 4.82 2.98
C GLN A 94 2.62 3.48 2.44
N GLY A 95 1.31 3.30 2.26
CA GLY A 95 0.74 2.07 1.73
C GLY A 95 1.21 1.74 0.31
N LEU A 96 1.27 0.45 0.00
CA LEU A 96 1.59 -0.02 -1.34
C LEU A 96 0.42 0.25 -2.30
N THR A 97 0.74 0.81 -3.47
CA THR A 97 -0.13 0.80 -4.64
C THR A 97 -0.40 -0.63 -5.11
N GLN A 98 -1.45 -0.81 -5.92
CA GLN A 98 -1.78 -2.13 -6.43
C GLN A 98 -0.66 -2.61 -7.36
N GLU A 99 -0.11 -1.70 -8.16
CA GLU A 99 1.01 -1.90 -9.05
C GLU A 99 2.30 -2.23 -8.28
N GLU A 100 2.61 -1.52 -7.19
CA GLU A 100 3.77 -1.84 -6.36
C GLU A 100 3.64 -3.22 -5.70
N LEU A 101 2.43 -3.59 -5.24
CA LEU A 101 2.16 -4.91 -4.67
C LEU A 101 2.38 -6.01 -5.71
N GLU A 102 1.84 -5.83 -6.92
CA GLU A 102 1.99 -6.77 -8.04
C GLU A 102 3.46 -6.93 -8.45
N LEU A 103 4.20 -5.84 -8.56
CA LEU A 103 5.64 -5.89 -8.86
C LEU A 103 6.41 -6.70 -7.83
N ILE A 104 6.13 -6.48 -6.53
CA ILE A 104 6.77 -7.25 -5.45
C ILE A 104 6.39 -8.73 -5.56
N THR A 105 5.11 -9.04 -5.73
CA THR A 105 4.65 -10.44 -5.76
C THR A 105 5.17 -11.19 -6.98
N GLU A 106 5.15 -10.58 -8.16
CA GLU A 106 5.67 -11.19 -9.40
C GLU A 106 7.17 -11.40 -9.33
N TRP A 107 7.91 -10.43 -8.77
CA TRP A 107 9.35 -10.57 -8.55
C TRP A 107 9.66 -11.75 -7.64
N ILE A 108 8.91 -11.93 -6.55
CA ILE A 108 9.10 -13.03 -5.60
C ILE A 108 8.74 -14.37 -6.23
N GLU A 109 7.66 -14.43 -7.03
CA GLU A 109 7.25 -15.62 -7.78
C GLU A 109 8.24 -16.01 -8.88
N SER A 110 9.04 -15.06 -9.35
CA SER A 110 10.10 -15.28 -10.34
C SER A 110 11.46 -15.62 -9.69
N ASP A 111 11.47 -16.17 -8.47
CA ASP A 111 12.66 -16.47 -7.67
C ASP A 111 13.50 -15.25 -7.26
N ALA A 112 12.88 -14.07 -7.19
CA ALA A 112 13.46 -12.84 -6.68
C ALA A 112 14.81 -12.46 -7.33
N PRO A 113 14.90 -12.30 -8.67
CA PRO A 113 16.16 -12.07 -9.35
C PRO A 113 16.81 -10.73 -8.96
N ARG A 114 18.13 -10.75 -8.72
CA ARG A 114 18.90 -9.55 -8.33
C ARG A 114 19.00 -8.50 -9.43
N GLY A 115 19.18 -8.94 -10.67
CA GLY A 115 19.66 -8.09 -11.76
C GLY A 115 21.20 -7.97 -11.79
N ASN A 116 21.76 -7.85 -13.00
CA ASN A 116 23.20 -7.92 -13.27
C ASN A 116 23.88 -6.54 -13.36
N ASN A 117 23.12 -5.47 -13.59
CA ASN A 117 23.65 -4.11 -13.69
C ASN A 117 23.56 -3.39 -12.34
N PRO A 118 24.67 -3.18 -11.60
CA PRO A 118 24.62 -2.46 -10.33
C PRO A 118 24.42 -0.95 -10.51
N ARG A 119 24.65 -0.40 -11.71
CA ARG A 119 24.56 1.05 -11.97
C ARG A 119 23.13 1.57 -12.00
N VAL A 120 22.13 0.69 -12.10
CA VAL A 120 20.70 1.06 -12.08
C VAL A 120 20.09 1.11 -10.67
N LEU A 121 20.86 0.74 -9.65
CA LEU A 121 20.43 0.87 -8.25
C LEU A 121 20.15 2.35 -7.93
N PRO A 122 19.01 2.65 -7.28
CA PRO A 122 18.74 3.99 -6.80
C PRO A 122 19.74 4.36 -5.68
N LYS A 123 19.96 5.65 -5.48
CA LYS A 123 20.73 6.12 -4.32
C LYS A 123 19.98 5.73 -3.06
N GLU A 124 20.72 5.23 -2.07
CA GLU A 124 20.14 4.90 -0.77
C GLU A 124 19.49 6.15 -0.14
N PRO A 125 18.29 6.03 0.43
CA PRO A 125 17.65 7.11 1.15
C PRO A 125 18.45 7.48 2.39
N LYS A 126 18.36 8.75 2.78
CA LYS A 126 18.87 9.25 4.05
C LYS A 126 17.70 9.32 5.04
N PHE A 127 17.93 8.85 6.27
CA PHE A 127 16.91 8.84 7.31
C PHE A 127 17.17 9.97 8.30
N GLU A 128 16.14 10.78 8.53
CA GLU A 128 16.14 11.79 9.58
C GLU A 128 15.55 11.19 10.86
N THR A 129 16.15 11.51 12.01
CA THR A 129 15.74 10.97 13.31
C THR A 129 14.71 11.85 14.02
N SER A 130 14.26 12.94 13.39
CA SER A 130 13.35 13.88 14.04
C SER A 130 11.94 13.30 14.11
N ARG A 131 11.43 13.15 15.34
CA ARG A 131 10.01 12.82 15.56
C ARG A 131 9.13 14.00 15.15
N PHE A 132 7.97 13.69 14.57
CA PHE A 132 6.92 14.67 14.35
C PHE A 132 6.52 15.29 15.69
N LYS A 133 6.47 16.63 15.73
CA LYS A 133 5.97 17.37 16.89
C LYS A 133 4.59 17.92 16.55
N PRO A 134 3.55 17.59 17.32
CA PRO A 134 2.23 18.16 17.10
C PRO A 134 2.31 19.70 17.13
N PRO A 135 1.56 20.40 16.25
CA PRO A 135 1.53 21.85 16.28
C PRO A 135 0.91 22.36 17.60
N LYS A 136 1.38 23.50 18.09
CA LYS A 136 0.90 24.08 19.37
C LYS A 136 -0.57 24.50 19.32
N ASP A 137 -1.07 24.82 18.13
CA ASP A 137 -2.43 25.22 17.83
C ASP A 137 -3.31 24.06 17.36
N GLY A 138 -2.84 22.82 17.52
CA GLY A 138 -3.63 21.61 17.28
C GLY A 138 -4.95 21.60 18.04
N ILE A 139 -6.02 21.14 17.40
CA ILE A 139 -7.35 21.05 18.01
C ILE A 139 -7.59 19.61 18.43
N VAL A 140 -7.66 19.39 19.74
CA VAL A 140 -7.94 18.07 20.33
C VAL A 140 -9.41 17.72 20.16
N VAL A 141 -9.69 16.51 19.70
CA VAL A 141 -11.04 15.96 19.55
C VAL A 141 -11.15 14.64 20.30
N MET A 142 -12.19 14.54 21.13
CA MET A 142 -12.57 13.34 21.86
C MET A 142 -14.09 13.22 21.77
N GLY A 143 -14.59 12.09 21.28
CA GLY A 143 -16.00 11.94 20.94
C GLY A 143 -16.45 12.88 19.81
N GLU A 144 -17.75 13.17 19.77
CA GLU A 144 -18.33 14.12 18.81
C GLU A 144 -18.00 15.57 19.20
N MET A 145 -17.64 16.40 18.22
CA MET A 145 -17.31 17.81 18.46
C MET A 145 -17.75 18.71 17.30
N THR A 146 -18.45 19.79 17.61
CA THR A 146 -18.75 20.86 16.65
C THR A 146 -17.65 21.91 16.63
N LEU A 147 -17.16 22.26 15.43
CA LEU A 147 -16.19 23.34 15.23
C LEU A 147 -16.88 24.70 15.41
N VAL A 148 -16.47 25.48 16.40
CA VAL A 148 -17.02 26.83 16.67
C VAL A 148 -16.47 27.91 15.74
N ARG A 149 -15.39 27.63 15.02
CA ARG A 149 -14.72 28.52 14.07
C ARG A 149 -14.31 27.72 12.84
N PRO A 150 -14.18 28.36 11.66
CA PRO A 150 -13.66 27.68 10.49
C PRO A 150 -12.21 27.21 10.73
N VAL A 151 -11.87 26.05 10.16
CA VAL A 151 -10.56 25.41 10.24
C VAL A 151 -10.15 24.97 8.84
N VAL A 152 -8.94 25.34 8.44
CA VAL A 152 -8.27 24.67 7.33
C VAL A 152 -7.54 23.48 7.92
N LEU A 153 -7.93 22.26 7.54
CA LEU A 153 -7.41 21.04 8.11
C LEU A 153 -6.30 20.48 7.20
N ASP A 154 -5.06 20.51 7.68
CA ASP A 154 -3.91 19.95 6.95
C ASP A 154 -3.69 18.47 7.25
N GLY A 155 -4.14 17.99 8.41
CA GLY A 155 -4.01 16.58 8.76
C GLY A 155 -4.58 16.23 10.12
N ILE A 156 -4.37 14.97 10.50
CA ILE A 156 -4.84 14.38 11.76
C ILE A 156 -3.69 13.62 12.40
N LEU A 157 -3.48 13.82 13.70
CA LEU A 157 -2.59 12.99 14.51
C LEU A 157 -3.43 12.18 15.51
N PRO A 158 -3.49 10.85 15.39
CA PRO A 158 -4.11 9.99 16.40
C PRO A 158 -3.23 9.89 17.64
N GLU A 159 -3.45 10.76 18.63
CA GLU A 159 -2.71 10.71 19.91
C GLU A 159 -3.00 9.44 20.70
N GLN A 160 -4.24 8.96 20.68
CA GLN A 160 -4.66 7.70 21.29
C GLN A 160 -5.83 7.11 20.49
N VAL A 161 -5.70 5.84 20.11
CA VAL A 161 -6.79 5.04 19.56
C VAL A 161 -6.76 3.70 20.30
N PRO A 162 -7.88 3.09 20.70
CA PRO A 162 -7.84 1.76 21.33
C PRO A 162 -7.13 0.75 20.41
N GLU A 163 -6.29 -0.12 20.98
CA GLU A 163 -5.52 -1.11 20.19
C GLU A 163 -6.46 -2.04 19.42
N GLY A 164 -6.18 -2.24 18.13
CA GLY A 164 -7.02 -3.04 17.24
C GLY A 164 -8.33 -2.37 16.81
N ALA A 165 -8.61 -1.14 17.26
CA ALA A 165 -9.82 -0.44 16.85
C ALA A 165 -9.74 0.04 15.40
N SER A 166 -10.91 0.12 14.78
CA SER A 166 -11.07 0.53 13.38
C SER A 166 -12.12 1.65 13.20
N PRO A 167 -12.06 2.77 13.95
CA PRO A 167 -13.06 3.81 13.85
C PRO A 167 -13.00 4.53 12.50
N GLN A 168 -14.18 4.86 11.99
CA GLN A 168 -14.36 5.68 10.79
C GLN A 168 -14.75 7.09 11.24
N ILE A 169 -13.86 8.04 11.00
CA ILE A 169 -14.00 9.44 11.43
C ILE A 169 -14.32 10.30 10.21
N VAL A 170 -15.34 11.15 10.34
CA VAL A 170 -15.83 12.03 9.26
C VAL A 170 -16.11 13.43 9.79
N ALA A 171 -16.15 14.40 8.88
CA ALA A 171 -16.66 15.74 9.14
C ALA A 171 -18.01 15.91 8.44
N VAL A 172 -19.06 16.26 9.17
CA VAL A 172 -20.36 16.64 8.61
C VAL A 172 -20.41 18.15 8.55
N LEU A 173 -20.44 18.72 7.35
CA LEU A 173 -20.50 20.16 7.12
C LEU A 173 -21.90 20.72 7.44
N PRO A 174 -22.04 22.04 7.66
CA PRO A 174 -23.33 22.67 7.96
C PRO A 174 -24.42 22.49 6.89
N ASP A 175 -24.01 22.24 5.64
CA ASP A 175 -24.90 21.92 4.51
C ASP A 175 -25.29 20.44 4.46
N GLY A 176 -24.78 19.61 5.37
CA GLY A 176 -25.00 18.17 5.44
C GLY A 176 -24.04 17.35 4.59
N CYS A 177 -23.10 17.96 3.85
CA CYS A 177 -22.07 17.22 3.13
C CYS A 177 -21.16 16.47 4.10
N VAL A 178 -20.78 15.24 3.75
CA VAL A 178 -19.90 14.40 4.56
C VAL A 178 -18.53 14.35 3.92
N GLU A 179 -17.54 14.88 4.62
CA GLU A 179 -16.13 14.83 4.24
C GLU A 179 -15.44 13.67 4.97
N PRO A 180 -14.95 12.64 4.26
CA PRO A 180 -14.21 11.53 4.88
C PRO A 180 -12.87 12.03 5.41
N LEU A 181 -12.64 11.87 6.72
CA LEU A 181 -11.39 12.31 7.33
C LEU A 181 -10.37 11.18 7.41
N ILE A 182 -10.70 10.11 8.12
CA ILE A 182 -9.83 8.95 8.25
C ILE A 182 -10.62 7.73 8.70
N TRP A 183 -10.29 6.58 8.16
CA TRP A 183 -10.80 5.30 8.65
C TRP A 183 -9.61 4.47 9.07
N PHE A 184 -9.46 4.27 10.38
CA PHE A 184 -8.41 3.41 10.91
C PHE A 184 -8.77 1.93 10.72
N TYR A 185 -7.77 1.07 10.58
CA TYR A 185 -7.94 -0.38 10.51
C TYR A 185 -6.98 -1.09 11.46
N GLU A 186 -7.52 -1.88 12.39
CA GLU A 186 -6.78 -2.62 13.41
C GLU A 186 -5.61 -1.81 14.00
N TYR A 187 -5.90 -0.56 14.40
CA TYR A 187 -4.88 0.45 14.63
C TYR A 187 -3.94 0.07 15.78
N LYS A 188 -2.65 0.39 15.61
CA LYS A 188 -1.61 0.14 16.60
C LYS A 188 -0.89 1.45 16.94
N ASN A 189 -0.94 1.88 18.20
CA ASN A 189 -0.31 3.14 18.60
C ASN A 189 1.22 3.10 18.50
N SER A 190 1.82 1.89 18.48
CA SER A 190 3.26 1.71 18.23
C SER A 190 3.72 2.26 16.87
N HIS A 191 2.80 2.43 15.91
CA HIS A 191 3.08 2.98 14.57
C HIS A 191 2.53 4.40 14.39
N GLN A 192 2.27 5.14 15.47
CA GLN A 192 1.68 6.48 15.40
C GLN A 192 2.50 7.43 14.53
N HIS A 193 1.81 8.05 13.56
CA HIS A 193 2.32 9.11 12.70
C HIS A 193 1.18 10.06 12.31
N PRO A 194 1.47 11.28 11.84
CA PRO A 194 0.41 12.15 11.30
C PRO A 194 -0.12 11.60 9.97
N PHE A 195 -1.38 11.87 9.70
CA PHE A 195 -2.06 11.62 8.44
C PHE A 195 -2.33 12.97 7.79
N LEU A 196 -1.56 13.30 6.77
CA LEU A 196 -1.53 14.63 6.20
C LEU A 196 -2.26 14.63 4.87
N PHE A 197 -3.33 15.42 4.76
CA PHE A 197 -4.18 15.41 3.57
C PHE A 197 -3.39 15.84 2.33
N ARG A 198 -3.70 15.29 1.16
CA ARG A 198 -3.06 15.71 -0.09
C ARG A 198 -3.31 17.18 -0.37
N GLU A 199 -4.56 17.59 -0.18
CA GLU A 199 -5.01 18.96 -0.23
C GLU A 199 -5.66 19.31 1.11
N PRO A 200 -5.31 20.45 1.75
CA PRO A 200 -5.95 20.84 3.00
C PRO A 200 -7.46 21.04 2.82
N LEU A 201 -8.25 20.58 3.80
CA LEU A 201 -9.71 20.62 3.75
C LEU A 201 -10.23 21.92 4.40
N ASP A 202 -11.15 22.62 3.73
CA ASP A 202 -11.81 23.80 4.29
C ASP A 202 -13.05 23.37 5.11
N LEU A 203 -12.94 23.38 6.44
CA LEU A 203 -14.04 23.04 7.35
C LEU A 203 -14.67 24.32 7.92
N PRO A 204 -15.91 24.69 7.54
CA PRO A 204 -16.58 25.87 8.09
C PRO A 204 -16.93 25.72 9.58
N ALA A 205 -17.24 26.83 10.23
CA ALA A 205 -17.86 26.79 11.56
C ALA A 205 -19.21 26.07 11.48
N GLY A 206 -19.53 25.26 12.49
CA GLY A 206 -20.69 24.37 12.51
C GLY A 206 -20.42 22.96 11.99
N THR A 207 -19.26 22.70 11.38
CA THR A 207 -18.86 21.33 11.02
C THR A 207 -18.78 20.45 12.26
N VAL A 208 -19.38 19.26 12.19
CA VAL A 208 -19.37 18.26 13.26
C VAL A 208 -18.37 17.15 12.93
N ILE A 209 -17.37 16.96 13.79
CA ILE A 209 -16.44 15.83 13.73
C ILE A 209 -17.06 14.69 14.53
N GLN A 210 -17.24 13.53 13.91
CA GLN A 210 -17.91 12.38 14.54
C GLN A 210 -17.25 11.05 14.13
N GLY A 211 -17.66 9.96 14.79
CA GLY A 211 -17.15 8.60 14.53
C GLY A 211 -15.96 8.18 15.41
N LEU A 212 -15.57 9.03 16.36
CA LEU A 212 -14.59 8.67 17.39
C LEU A 212 -15.24 7.68 18.38
N GLN A 213 -14.62 6.51 18.55
CA GLN A 213 -15.00 5.56 19.59
C GLN A 213 -14.60 6.11 20.98
N PRO A 214 -15.19 5.58 22.08
CA PRO A 214 -14.71 5.88 23.43
C PRO A 214 -13.19 5.72 23.55
N ASP A 215 -12.56 6.60 24.32
CA ASP A 215 -11.10 6.65 24.53
C ASP A 215 -10.26 6.93 23.27
N THR A 216 -10.90 7.28 22.15
CA THR A 216 -10.21 7.82 20.97
C THR A 216 -9.95 9.31 21.15
N ARG A 217 -8.69 9.70 20.96
CA ARG A 217 -8.24 11.08 20.99
C ARG A 217 -7.39 11.36 19.76
N ILE A 218 -7.86 12.29 18.94
CA ILE A 218 -7.13 12.79 17.78
C ILE A 218 -6.82 14.28 17.96
N VAL A 219 -5.80 14.73 17.26
CA VAL A 219 -5.48 16.15 17.10
C VAL A 219 -5.66 16.51 15.63
N LEU A 220 -6.56 17.45 15.36
CA LEU A 220 -6.64 18.11 14.07
C LEU A 220 -5.45 19.06 13.94
N ILE A 221 -4.70 18.92 12.85
CA ILE A 221 -3.53 19.73 12.51
C ILE A 221 -4.00 20.87 11.60
N PRO A 222 -4.02 22.14 12.08
CA PRO A 222 -4.42 23.26 11.25
C PRO A 222 -3.41 23.50 10.11
N GLY A 223 -3.93 23.88 8.94
CA GLY A 223 -3.17 24.29 7.77
C GLY A 223 -3.14 25.81 7.61
N ASN A 224 -2.16 26.29 6.84
CA ASN A 224 -2.11 27.67 6.40
C ASN A 224 -2.67 27.78 4.97
N LYS A 225 -3.68 28.65 4.74
CA LYS A 225 -4.14 29.01 3.39
C LYS A 225 -2.97 29.65 2.62
N GLY A 226 -2.20 28.86 1.87
CA GLY A 226 -1.09 29.38 1.06
C GLY A 226 0.12 28.46 0.84
N LYS A 227 0.16 27.26 1.42
CA LYS A 227 1.25 26.28 1.19
C LYS A 227 0.75 24.89 0.75
N SER A 228 -0.30 24.83 -0.07
CA SER A 228 -0.56 23.61 -0.85
C SER A 228 0.56 23.47 -1.88
N GLN A 229 1.65 22.81 -1.50
CA GLN A 229 2.78 22.51 -2.37
C GLN A 229 2.61 21.13 -3.01
N ILE A 230 1.48 20.86 -3.66
CA ILE A 230 1.38 19.80 -4.67
C ILE A 230 0.42 20.29 -5.74
N ARG A 231 0.85 20.17 -7.01
CA ARG A 231 0.05 20.49 -8.20
C ARG A 231 -1.20 19.59 -8.21
N PRO A 232 -2.43 20.13 -8.34
CA PRO A 232 -3.63 19.31 -8.34
C PRO A 232 -3.61 18.33 -9.52
N GLN A 233 -3.77 17.04 -9.22
CA GLN A 233 -4.35 16.09 -10.18
C GLN A 233 -5.86 16.04 -9.88
N PRO A 234 -6.71 16.07 -10.92
CA PRO A 234 -8.15 16.13 -10.72
C PRO A 234 -8.64 14.89 -9.99
N SER A 235 -9.13 15.08 -8.75
CA SER A 235 -9.91 14.08 -8.04
C SER A 235 -11.23 13.87 -8.79
N ARG A 236 -11.42 12.66 -9.29
CA ARG A 236 -12.68 12.26 -9.93
C ARG A 236 -13.71 12.10 -8.82
N SER A 237 -14.59 13.09 -8.68
CA SER A 237 -15.77 13.00 -7.81
C SER A 237 -16.52 11.70 -8.11
N LEU A 238 -16.56 10.78 -7.15
CA LEU A 238 -17.37 9.57 -7.26
C LEU A 238 -18.85 10.00 -7.18
N ARG A 239 -19.56 9.87 -8.29
CA ARG A 239 -21.00 10.08 -8.34
C ARG A 239 -21.70 8.84 -7.80
N HIS A 240 -22.84 9.08 -7.17
CA HIS A 240 -23.66 8.17 -6.36
C HIS A 240 -24.22 6.90 -7.06
N HIS A 241 -23.74 6.54 -8.26
CA HIS A 241 -24.28 5.47 -9.09
C HIS A 241 -23.36 4.25 -9.29
N ASP A 242 -22.12 4.27 -8.78
CA ASP A 242 -21.15 3.19 -9.04
C ASP A 242 -21.12 2.09 -7.94
N VAL A 243 -22.09 2.05 -7.02
CA VAL A 243 -22.20 1.00 -5.98
C VAL A 243 -23.22 -0.06 -6.39
N ALA A 244 -22.84 -0.91 -7.36
CA ALA A 244 -23.49 -2.20 -7.57
C ALA A 244 -22.53 -3.16 -8.30
N GLY A 245 -21.61 -3.73 -7.55
CA GLY A 245 -20.76 -4.84 -7.99
C GLY A 245 -20.23 -5.57 -6.77
N ASP A 246 -20.76 -6.77 -6.53
CA ASP A 246 -20.34 -7.70 -5.47
C ASP A 246 -18.82 -7.91 -5.52
N PRO A 247 -18.04 -7.47 -4.51
CA PRO A 247 -16.59 -7.53 -4.54
C PRO A 247 -16.03 -8.91 -4.13
N LEU A 248 -16.87 -9.91 -3.86
CA LEU A 248 -16.41 -11.19 -3.29
C LEU A 248 -16.77 -12.44 -4.08
N GLY A 249 -17.50 -12.36 -5.19
CA GLY A 249 -17.56 -13.43 -6.20
C GLY A 249 -17.78 -14.85 -5.67
N LEU A 250 -18.56 -15.02 -4.60
CA LEU A 250 -18.74 -16.29 -3.91
C LEU A 250 -20.20 -16.74 -3.98
N VAL A 251 -20.70 -16.93 -5.19
CA VAL A 251 -21.95 -17.67 -5.40
C VAL A 251 -21.59 -19.11 -5.78
N ARG A 252 -21.70 -19.99 -4.78
CA ARG A 252 -21.68 -21.45 -4.96
C ARG A 252 -22.79 -21.83 -5.95
N ARG A 253 -22.43 -22.52 -7.04
CA ARG A 253 -23.42 -23.25 -7.86
C ARG A 253 -23.96 -24.39 -7.01
N ALA A 254 -25.23 -24.30 -6.63
CA ALA A 254 -26.02 -25.48 -6.31
C ALA A 254 -26.20 -26.28 -7.62
N SER A 255 -25.77 -27.55 -7.59
CA SER A 255 -26.14 -28.54 -8.59
C SER A 255 -27.52 -29.08 -8.23
N ASP A 256 -28.55 -28.68 -8.97
CA ASP A 256 -29.83 -29.37 -8.96
C ASP A 256 -29.85 -30.34 -10.14
N SER A 257 -29.68 -31.61 -9.81
CA SER A 257 -30.31 -32.73 -10.48
C SER A 257 -31.82 -32.65 -10.25
N ASP A 258 -32.62 -32.40 -11.29
CA ASP A 258 -33.81 -33.20 -11.61
C ASP A 258 -34.67 -32.53 -12.70
N LYS A 259 -35.15 -33.42 -13.58
CA LYS A 259 -36.27 -33.32 -14.54
C LYS A 259 -35.91 -33.27 -16.03
N ASN A 260 -36.13 -34.46 -16.60
CA ASN A 260 -36.44 -34.87 -17.96
C ASN A 260 -35.28 -35.38 -18.83
#